data_AF-A0A067GN12-F1
#
_entry.id   AF-A0A067GN12-F1
#
_cell.length_a   1.000
_cell.length_b   1.000
_cell.length_c   1.000
_cell.angle_alpha   90.00
_cell.angle_beta   90.00
_cell.angle_gamma   90.00
#
_symmetry.space_group_name_H-M   'P 1'
#
loop_
_entity.id
_entity.type
_entity.pdbx_description
1 polymer ?
#
loop_
_entity_poly.entity_id
_entity_poly.type
_entity_poly.pdbx_seq_one_letter_code
_entity_poly.pdbx_strand_id
1 'polypeptide(L)'
;MDEKRSNCEKVEEEEVERVVEEAKELQEAAATLINRTSSEEQSLRQRALSLDSNIRRLRSLLHSSISSTNNLLRFDSKLADKLEEDLQKAQCLIYDGDASAFLPSKAQGAFVKMFIGPINVRASRKDVQLKVKEEYNSYRDRTALLFLLFPSTLLILRSWIWDGCLPAFPVQLYQAWLLFLYTGLALRENILRINGSDIRP
;
A
#
# COMPACT_ATOMS: atom_id res chain seq x y z
N MET A 1 41.26 46.70 5.77
CA MET A 1 40.57 45.68 4.94
C MET A 1 39.55 44.89 5.75
N ASP A 2 39.59 44.98 7.08
CA ASP A 2 38.78 44.19 8.02
C ASP A 2 37.31 44.60 8.09
N GLU A 3 36.99 45.88 7.90
CA GLU A 3 35.61 46.39 7.96
C GLU A 3 34.73 45.92 6.78
N LYS A 4 35.32 45.82 5.58
CA LYS A 4 34.63 45.22 4.41
C LYS A 4 34.37 43.72 4.60
N ARG A 5 35.25 43.02 5.32
CA ARG A 5 35.12 41.58 5.58
C ARG A 5 34.02 41.30 6.60
N SER A 6 33.96 42.08 7.68
CA SER A 6 32.90 42.00 8.69
C SER A 6 31.52 42.36 8.13
N ASN A 7 31.44 43.29 7.18
CA ASN A 7 30.17 43.62 6.52
C ASN A 7 29.72 42.53 5.53
N CYS A 8 30.65 41.80 4.91
CA CYS A 8 30.32 40.69 4.02
C CYS A 8 29.75 39.50 4.80
N GLU A 9 30.36 39.13 5.93
CA GLU A 9 29.89 38.04 6.79
C GLU A 9 28.48 38.30 7.35
N LYS A 10 28.17 39.54 7.75
CA LYS A 10 26.83 39.90 8.23
C LYS A 10 25.75 39.80 7.16
N VAL A 11 26.08 40.16 5.91
CA VAL A 11 25.16 40.03 4.78
C VAL A 11 24.91 38.55 4.46
N GLU A 12 25.94 37.71 4.52
CA GLU A 12 25.81 36.26 4.34
C GLU A 12 24.98 35.61 5.46
N GLU A 13 25.18 36.00 6.73
CA GLU A 13 24.37 35.52 7.86
C GLU A 13 22.89 35.91 7.72
N GLU A 14 22.59 37.16 7.34
CA GLU A 14 21.23 37.66 7.17
C GLU A 14 20.53 37.00 5.96
N GLU A 15 21.26 36.73 4.87
CA GLU A 15 20.75 35.95 3.74
C GLU A 15 20.44 34.50 4.14
N VAL A 16 21.31 33.86 4.92
CA VAL A 16 21.08 32.50 5.43
C VAL A 16 19.87 32.48 6.37
N GLU A 17 19.73 33.46 7.26
CA GLU A 17 18.58 33.59 8.16
C GLU A 17 17.26 33.76 7.37
N ARG A 18 17.25 34.62 6.35
CA ARG A 18 16.09 34.78 5.45
C ARG A 18 15.71 33.47 4.78
N VAL A 19 16.68 32.75 4.20
CA VAL A 19 16.43 31.46 3.54
C VAL A 19 15.89 30.42 4.53
N VAL A 20 16.37 30.42 5.78
CA VAL A 20 15.88 29.52 6.83
C VAL A 20 14.43 29.86 7.21
N GLU A 21 14.08 31.14 7.33
CA GLU A 21 12.69 31.54 7.61
C GLU A 21 11.76 31.20 6.44
N GLU A 22 12.15 31.48 5.19
CA GLU A 22 11.36 31.06 4.01
C GLU A 22 11.15 29.55 3.96
N ALA A 23 12.17 28.76 4.30
CA ALA A 23 12.05 27.30 4.38
C ALA A 23 11.08 26.85 5.48
N LYS A 24 11.06 27.53 6.64
CA LYS A 24 10.11 27.25 7.72
C LYS A 24 8.68 27.59 7.32
N GLU A 25 8.46 28.77 6.74
CA GLU A 25 7.15 29.19 6.26
C GLU A 25 6.61 28.22 5.20
N LEU A 26 7.46 27.80 4.26
CA LEU A 26 7.09 26.80 3.25
C LEU A 26 6.74 25.45 3.89
N GLN A 27 7.52 25.01 4.89
CA GLN A 27 7.27 23.76 5.59
C GLN A 27 5.95 23.78 6.38
N GLU A 28 5.59 24.92 6.97
CA GLU A 28 4.32 25.11 7.69
C GLU A 28 3.13 25.18 6.71
N ALA A 29 3.27 25.90 5.59
CA ALA A 29 2.27 25.93 4.53
C ALA A 29 2.03 24.54 3.95
N ALA A 30 3.08 23.78 3.68
CA ALA A 30 3.00 22.40 3.21
C ALA A 30 2.34 21.48 4.23
N ALA A 31 2.70 21.60 5.52
CA ALA A 31 2.08 20.80 6.59
C ALA A 31 0.58 21.09 6.70
N THR A 32 0.19 22.36 6.60
CA THR A 32 -1.22 22.78 6.63
C THR A 32 -2.00 22.21 5.44
N LEU A 33 -1.44 22.30 4.23
CA LEU A 33 -2.05 21.72 3.03
C LEU A 33 -2.23 20.19 3.16
N ILE A 34 -1.17 19.49 3.59
CA ILE A 34 -1.21 18.03 3.79
C ILE A 34 -2.30 17.65 4.80
N ASN A 35 -2.39 18.36 5.92
CA ASN A 35 -3.39 18.08 6.95
C ASN A 35 -4.82 18.29 6.42
N ARG A 36 -5.04 19.36 5.64
CA ARG A 36 -6.33 19.64 5.03
C ARG A 36 -6.72 18.58 4.00
N THR A 37 -5.84 18.28 3.05
CA THR A 37 -6.09 17.24 2.05
C THR A 37 -6.32 15.89 2.72
N SER A 38 -5.55 15.57 3.75
CA SER A 38 -5.67 14.34 4.54
C SER A 38 -7.05 14.18 5.19
N SER A 39 -7.63 15.25 5.74
CA SER A 39 -8.98 15.21 6.33
C SER A 39 -10.08 15.11 5.27
N GLU A 40 -9.94 15.84 4.17
CA GLU A 40 -10.85 15.77 3.02
C GLU A 40 -10.84 14.36 2.40
N GLU A 41 -9.67 13.75 2.18
CA GLU A 41 -9.51 12.37 1.71
C GLU A 41 -10.18 11.36 2.66
N GLN A 42 -10.04 11.55 3.98
CA GLN A 42 -10.70 10.71 4.98
C GLN A 42 -12.23 10.78 4.89
N SER A 43 -12.76 11.99 4.71
CA SER A 43 -14.21 12.19 4.56
C SER A 43 -14.76 11.50 3.31
N LEU A 44 -14.03 11.60 2.18
CA LEU A 44 -14.37 10.93 0.93
C LEU A 44 -14.29 9.41 1.08
N ARG A 45 -13.27 8.90 1.76
CA ARG A 45 -13.11 7.49 2.06
C ARG A 45 -14.25 6.93 2.90
N GLN A 46 -14.67 7.64 3.94
CA GLN A 46 -15.81 7.23 4.75
C GLN A 46 -17.11 7.18 3.92
N ARG A 47 -17.32 8.16 3.04
CA ARG A 47 -18.47 8.18 2.12
C ARG A 47 -18.43 7.05 1.09
N ALA A 48 -17.27 6.75 0.53
CA ALA A 48 -17.10 5.63 -0.40
C ALA A 48 -17.39 4.28 0.27
N LEU A 49 -16.87 4.09 1.49
CA LEU A 49 -17.10 2.88 2.30
C LEU A 49 -18.58 2.71 2.69
N SER A 50 -19.23 3.79 3.15
CA SER A 50 -20.65 3.72 3.51
C SER A 50 -21.51 3.39 2.29
N LEU A 51 -21.20 3.98 1.13
CA LEU A 51 -21.89 3.70 -0.12
C LEU A 51 -21.68 2.26 -0.61
N ASP A 52 -20.45 1.73 -0.60
CA ASP A 52 -20.16 0.33 -0.93
C ASP A 52 -20.93 -0.63 -0.01
N SER A 53 -20.96 -0.35 1.29
CA SER A 53 -21.71 -1.17 2.26
C SER A 53 -23.21 -1.14 2.01
N ASN A 54 -23.76 0.03 1.65
CA ASN A 54 -25.18 0.19 1.33
C ASN A 54 -25.55 -0.57 0.06
N ILE A 55 -24.72 -0.50 -1.00
CA ILE A 55 -24.93 -1.26 -2.24
C ILE A 55 -24.94 -2.76 -1.96
N ARG A 56 -23.98 -3.27 -1.17
CA ARG A 56 -23.95 -4.69 -0.77
C ARG A 56 -25.20 -5.10 0.00
N ARG A 57 -25.63 -4.27 0.95
CA ARG A 57 -26.84 -4.50 1.74
C ARG A 57 -28.07 -4.56 0.85
N LEU A 58 -28.26 -3.58 -0.04
CA LEU A 58 -29.40 -3.55 -0.95
C LEU A 58 -29.42 -4.77 -1.88
N ARG A 59 -28.26 -5.19 -2.40
CA ARG A 59 -28.13 -6.40 -3.21
C ARG A 59 -28.53 -7.66 -2.44
N SER A 60 -28.09 -7.78 -1.19
CA SER A 60 -28.47 -8.92 -0.32
C SER A 60 -29.97 -8.95 -0.01
N LEU A 61 -30.58 -7.78 0.23
CA LEU A 61 -32.01 -7.65 0.45
C LEU A 61 -32.79 -8.04 -0.80
N LEU A 62 -32.37 -7.55 -1.97
CA LEU A 62 -32.98 -7.89 -3.25
C LEU A 62 -32.93 -9.41 -3.50
N HIS A 63 -31.77 -10.05 -3.34
CA HIS A 63 -31.65 -11.50 -3.46
C HIS A 63 -32.54 -12.26 -2.46
N SER A 64 -32.63 -11.80 -1.22
CA SER A 64 -33.48 -12.44 -0.21
C SER A 64 -34.97 -12.35 -0.55
N SER A 65 -35.43 -11.19 -1.04
CA SER A 65 -36.81 -10.95 -1.46
C SER A 65 -37.18 -11.74 -2.71
N ILE A 66 -36.25 -11.89 -3.66
CA ILE A 66 -36.45 -12.75 -4.84
C ILE A 66 -36.60 -14.21 -4.39
N SER A 67 -35.71 -14.68 -3.52
CA SER A 67 -35.72 -16.08 -3.05
C SER A 67 -36.94 -16.42 -2.18
N SER A 68 -37.50 -15.47 -1.42
CA SER A 68 -38.66 -15.70 -0.56
C SER A 68 -39.98 -15.79 -1.32
N THR A 69 -40.03 -15.24 -2.54
CA THR A 69 -41.29 -14.93 -3.23
C THR A 69 -41.50 -15.79 -4.49
N ASN A 70 -41.03 -17.04 -4.43
CA ASN A 70 -40.90 -17.97 -5.54
C ASN A 70 -42.19 -18.34 -6.31
N ASN A 71 -43.39 -17.82 -5.99
CA ASN A 71 -44.64 -18.26 -6.62
C ASN A 71 -45.62 -17.18 -7.15
N LEU A 72 -45.38 -15.86 -7.00
CA LEU A 72 -46.38 -14.83 -7.43
C LEU A 72 -45.87 -13.74 -8.40
N LEU A 73 -44.57 -13.67 -8.68
CA LEU A 73 -43.92 -12.40 -9.04
C LEU A 73 -43.25 -12.32 -10.43
N ARG A 74 -43.89 -12.85 -11.48
CA ARG A 74 -43.31 -12.71 -12.84
C ARG A 74 -43.22 -11.25 -13.31
N PHE A 75 -44.06 -10.34 -12.78
CA PHE A 75 -43.99 -8.89 -13.03
C PHE A 75 -42.92 -8.17 -12.19
N ASP A 76 -42.64 -8.63 -10.98
CA ASP A 76 -41.62 -8.04 -10.10
C ASP A 76 -40.21 -8.55 -10.44
N SER A 77 -40.10 -9.68 -11.16
CA SER A 77 -38.85 -10.15 -11.76
C SER A 77 -38.21 -9.10 -12.67
N LYS A 78 -38.98 -8.42 -13.54
CA LYS A 78 -38.43 -7.40 -14.45
C LYS A 78 -37.98 -6.13 -13.72
N LEU A 79 -38.67 -5.78 -12.63
CA LEU A 79 -38.28 -4.67 -11.77
C LEU A 79 -37.02 -5.02 -10.97
N ALA A 80 -36.93 -6.24 -10.48
CA ALA A 80 -35.77 -6.77 -9.77
C ALA A 80 -34.53 -6.84 -10.67
N ASP A 81 -34.67 -7.32 -11.91
CA ASP A 81 -33.57 -7.34 -12.90
C ASP A 81 -33.06 -5.92 -13.17
N LYS A 82 -33.96 -4.95 -13.33
CA LYS A 82 -33.59 -3.54 -13.51
C LYS A 82 -32.88 -2.97 -12.28
N LEU A 83 -33.36 -3.28 -11.08
CA LEU A 83 -32.76 -2.78 -9.84
C LEU A 83 -31.37 -3.39 -9.60
N GLU A 84 -31.19 -4.66 -9.99
CA GLU A 84 -29.90 -5.35 -9.96
C GLU A 84 -28.92 -4.75 -10.98
N GLU A 85 -29.38 -4.46 -12.20
CA GLU A 85 -28.58 -3.73 -13.21
C GLU A 85 -28.16 -2.34 -12.71
N ASP A 86 -29.08 -1.59 -12.09
CA ASP A 86 -28.78 -0.26 -11.54
C ASP A 86 -27.79 -0.34 -10.36
N LEU A 87 -27.92 -1.35 -9.47
CA LEU A 87 -26.97 -1.61 -8.38
C LEU A 87 -25.60 -2.02 -8.92
N GLN A 88 -25.56 -2.82 -9.99
CA GLN A 88 -24.32 -3.22 -10.64
C GLN A 88 -23.65 -2.03 -11.33
N LYS A 89 -24.41 -1.15 -11.99
CA LYS A 89 -23.91 0.10 -12.56
C LYS A 89 -23.33 1.02 -11.49
N ALA A 90 -24.02 1.17 -10.36
CA ALA A 90 -23.53 1.93 -9.21
C ALA A 90 -22.22 1.34 -8.65
N GLN A 91 -22.11 0.01 -8.60
CA GLN A 91 -20.88 -0.68 -8.20
C GLN A 91 -19.73 -0.42 -9.19
N CYS A 92 -19.98 -0.55 -10.50
CA CYS A 92 -18.98 -0.26 -11.53
C CYS A 92 -18.49 1.19 -11.45
N LEU A 93 -19.38 2.17 -11.26
CA LEU A 93 -18.98 3.58 -11.11
C LEU A 93 -18.03 3.81 -9.93
N ILE A 94 -18.20 3.05 -8.84
CA ILE A 94 -17.38 3.18 -7.65
C ILE A 94 -16.03 2.45 -7.80
N TYR A 95 -16.00 1.27 -8.43
CA TYR A 95 -14.79 0.45 -8.56
C TYR A 95 -13.93 0.78 -9.78
N ASP A 96 -14.54 1.24 -10.87
CA ASP A 96 -13.84 1.58 -12.11
C ASP A 96 -13.63 3.09 -12.29
N GLY A 97 -14.31 3.91 -11.48
CA GLY A 97 -14.14 5.36 -11.45
C GLY A 97 -13.08 5.86 -10.47
N ASP A 98 -12.96 7.19 -10.35
CA ASP A 98 -11.99 7.85 -9.46
C ASP A 98 -12.22 7.55 -7.98
N ALA A 99 -13.44 7.14 -7.61
CA ALA A 99 -13.80 6.73 -6.26
C ALA A 99 -13.05 5.46 -5.79
N SER A 100 -12.56 4.66 -6.73
CA SER A 100 -11.83 3.41 -6.47
C SER A 100 -10.56 3.62 -5.65
N ALA A 101 -9.92 4.79 -5.79
CA ALA A 101 -8.73 5.17 -5.04
C ALA A 101 -8.99 5.31 -3.53
N PHE A 102 -10.24 5.57 -3.12
CA PHE A 102 -10.64 5.72 -1.73
C PHE A 102 -11.17 4.43 -1.11
N LEU A 103 -11.57 3.47 -1.92
CA LEU A 103 -11.93 2.15 -1.43
C LEU A 103 -10.68 1.39 -0.96
N PRO A 104 -10.84 0.45 -0.01
CA PRO A 104 -9.76 -0.45 0.33
C PRO A 104 -9.34 -1.15 -0.96
N SER A 105 -8.12 -0.89 -1.41
CA SER A 105 -7.55 -1.60 -2.56
C SER A 105 -7.75 -3.08 -2.26
N LYS A 106 -8.51 -3.76 -3.12
CA LYS A 106 -8.68 -5.20 -3.01
C LYS A 106 -7.28 -5.73 -3.27
N ALA A 107 -6.58 -5.98 -2.17
CA ALA A 107 -5.14 -6.01 -2.19
C ALA A 107 -4.67 -6.91 -3.33
N GLN A 108 -3.86 -6.32 -4.20
CA GLN A 108 -3.29 -6.95 -5.39
C GLN A 108 -2.88 -8.37 -5.02
N GLY A 109 -3.20 -9.33 -5.91
CA GLY A 109 -3.32 -10.77 -5.61
C GLY A 109 -2.24 -11.35 -4.68
N ALA A 110 -2.49 -12.52 -4.09
CA ALA A 110 -1.63 -13.14 -3.07
C ALA A 110 -0.12 -13.09 -3.36
N PHE A 111 0.25 -13.16 -4.65
CA PHE A 111 1.61 -12.93 -5.15
C PHE A 111 2.18 -11.55 -4.74
N VAL A 112 1.51 -10.45 -5.06
CA VAL A 112 1.98 -9.10 -4.74
C VAL A 112 2.04 -8.89 -3.23
N LYS A 113 1.07 -9.41 -2.47
CA LYS A 113 1.14 -9.43 -0.99
C LYS A 113 2.36 -10.16 -0.46
N MET A 114 2.80 -11.22 -1.12
CA MET A 114 3.96 -12.01 -0.70
C MET A 114 5.27 -11.22 -0.82
N PHE A 115 5.41 -10.38 -1.85
CA PHE A 115 6.58 -9.51 -2.02
C PHE A 115 6.47 -8.21 -1.21
N ILE A 116 5.33 -7.54 -1.25
CA ILE A 116 5.16 -6.18 -0.71
C ILE A 116 4.73 -6.17 0.77
N GLY A 117 4.04 -7.20 1.24
CA GLY A 117 3.33 -7.17 2.52
C GLY A 117 1.96 -6.47 2.41
N PRO A 118 1.23 -6.27 3.52
CA PRO A 118 -0.07 -5.59 3.56
C PRO A 118 0.03 -4.07 3.40
N ILE A 119 0.96 -3.60 2.57
CA ILE A 119 1.32 -2.18 2.46
C ILE A 119 0.56 -1.55 1.28
N ASN A 120 -0.17 -0.46 1.55
CA ASN A 120 -0.80 0.33 0.50
C ASN A 120 0.29 1.19 -0.17
N VAL A 121 0.46 1.05 -1.49
CA VAL A 121 1.50 1.72 -2.31
C VAL A 121 1.34 3.25 -2.33
N ARG A 122 0.23 3.78 -1.82
CA ARG A 122 -0.06 5.21 -1.69
C ARG A 122 -0.03 5.61 -0.21
N ALA A 123 1.14 5.98 0.29
CA ALA A 123 1.32 6.47 1.65
C ALA A 123 1.42 8.00 1.65
N SER A 124 0.28 8.69 1.52
CA SER A 124 0.21 10.16 1.63
C SER A 124 0.47 10.69 3.06
N ARG A 125 0.66 9.80 4.07
CA ARG A 125 0.75 10.17 5.50
C ARG A 125 2.06 9.73 6.15
N LYS A 126 2.66 10.64 6.96
CA LYS A 126 3.79 10.37 7.86
C LYS A 126 3.53 9.21 8.84
N ASP A 127 2.28 8.97 9.25
CA ASP A 127 1.91 7.84 10.12
C ASP A 127 1.97 6.49 9.41
N VAL A 128 1.72 6.47 8.09
CA VAL A 128 1.88 5.27 7.26
C VAL A 128 3.36 5.03 6.99
N GLN A 129 4.20 6.06 6.88
CA GLN A 129 5.66 5.89 6.80
C GLN A 129 6.24 5.21 8.05
N LEU A 130 5.79 5.58 9.26
CA LEU A 130 6.21 4.92 10.50
C LEU A 130 5.76 3.44 10.54
N LYS A 131 4.54 3.15 10.09
CA LYS A 131 4.00 1.79 10.03
C LYS A 131 4.68 0.94 8.94
N VAL A 132 5.05 1.54 7.81
CA VAL A 132 5.86 0.92 6.74
C VAL A 132 7.28 0.65 7.24
N LYS A 133 7.84 1.51 8.09
CA LYS A 133 9.18 1.35 8.68
C LYS A 133 9.20 0.24 9.74
N GLU A 134 8.14 0.13 10.53
CA GLU A 134 7.94 -0.94 11.52
C GLU A 134 7.67 -2.30 10.84
N GLU A 135 6.87 -2.33 9.77
CA GLU A 135 6.71 -3.53 8.93
C GLU A 135 7.98 -3.87 8.11
N TYR A 136 8.74 -2.87 7.68
CA TYR A 136 10.04 -3.09 7.04
C TYR A 136 11.02 -3.75 8.00
N ASN A 137 11.09 -3.29 9.26
CA ASN A 137 11.99 -3.89 10.24
C ASN A 137 11.51 -5.28 10.70
N SER A 138 10.20 -5.46 10.90
CA SER A 138 9.60 -6.78 11.19
C SER A 138 9.76 -7.77 10.03
N TYR A 139 9.67 -7.30 8.79
CA TYR A 139 9.95 -8.12 7.61
C TYR A 139 11.45 -8.40 7.46
N ARG A 140 12.33 -7.46 7.79
CA ARG A 140 13.79 -7.67 7.78
C ARG A 140 14.20 -8.71 8.82
N ASP A 141 13.62 -8.68 10.01
CA ASP A 141 13.85 -9.69 11.05
C ASP A 141 13.28 -11.06 10.66
N ARG A 142 12.09 -11.09 10.03
CA ARG A 142 11.50 -12.33 9.48
C ARG A 142 12.30 -12.86 8.29
N THR A 143 12.87 -11.97 7.48
CA THR A 143 13.75 -12.30 6.35
C THR A 143 15.11 -12.77 6.86
N ALA A 144 15.64 -12.20 7.93
CA ALA A 144 16.86 -12.66 8.61
C ALA A 144 16.66 -14.06 9.22
N LEU A 145 15.51 -14.32 9.82
CA LEU A 145 15.12 -15.67 10.26
C LEU A 145 15.00 -16.63 9.08
N LEU A 146 14.44 -16.20 7.94
CA LEU A 146 14.40 -17.00 6.72
C LEU A 146 15.79 -17.23 6.11
N PHE A 147 16.70 -16.26 6.21
CA PHE A 147 18.12 -16.40 5.84
C PHE A 147 18.86 -17.42 6.71
N LEU A 148 18.41 -17.68 7.94
CA LEU A 148 18.95 -18.72 8.83
C LEU A 148 18.25 -20.07 8.65
N LEU A 149 16.92 -20.07 8.56
CA LEU A 149 16.10 -21.27 8.43
C LEU A 149 16.29 -21.95 7.07
N PHE A 150 16.42 -21.19 6.00
CA PHE A 150 16.48 -21.75 4.66
C PHE A 150 17.78 -22.52 4.37
N PRO A 151 18.99 -22.00 4.69
CA PRO A 151 20.22 -22.80 4.63
C PRO A 151 20.16 -24.01 5.55
N SER A 152 19.59 -23.86 6.76
CA SER A 152 19.42 -24.98 7.70
C SER A 152 18.50 -26.06 7.13
N THR A 153 17.42 -25.67 6.46
CA THR A 153 16.47 -26.59 5.81
C THR A 153 17.09 -27.25 4.58
N LEU A 154 17.86 -26.52 3.77
CA LEU A 154 18.62 -27.09 2.65
C LEU A 154 19.68 -28.10 3.12
N LEU A 155 20.32 -27.85 4.27
CA LEU A 155 21.28 -28.78 4.88
C LEU A 155 20.60 -30.03 5.44
N ILE A 156 19.44 -29.89 6.09
CA ILE A 156 18.63 -31.03 6.57
C ILE A 156 18.12 -31.85 5.38
N LEU A 157 17.58 -31.20 4.34
CA LEU A 157 17.09 -31.86 3.13
C LEU A 157 18.22 -32.56 2.38
N ARG A 158 19.40 -31.94 2.31
CA ARG A 158 20.63 -32.58 1.83
C ARG A 158 20.97 -33.83 2.65
N SER A 159 20.78 -33.81 3.96
CA SER A 159 21.06 -34.97 4.82
C SER A 159 20.02 -36.09 4.71
N TRP A 160 18.78 -35.79 4.27
CA TRP A 160 17.66 -36.73 4.25
C TRP A 160 17.39 -37.34 2.86
N ILE A 161 17.65 -36.59 1.78
CA ILE A 161 17.30 -36.99 0.40
C ILE A 161 18.45 -37.74 -0.32
N TRP A 162 19.55 -38.03 0.37
CA TRP A 162 20.81 -38.43 -0.26
C TRP A 162 20.91 -39.94 -0.59
N ASP A 163 20.06 -40.40 -1.52
CA ASP A 163 20.24 -41.63 -2.31
C ASP A 163 20.33 -41.34 -3.83
N GLY A 164 20.80 -40.15 -4.21
CA GLY A 164 21.22 -39.84 -5.60
C GLY A 164 20.11 -39.47 -6.59
N CYS A 165 18.84 -39.34 -6.17
CA CYS A 165 17.72 -39.17 -7.09
C CYS A 165 17.66 -37.79 -7.78
N LEU A 166 18.03 -36.67 -7.11
CA LEU A 166 17.88 -35.32 -7.67
C LEU A 166 18.98 -34.32 -7.20
N PRO A 167 20.21 -34.39 -7.74
CA PRO A 167 21.31 -33.50 -7.34
C PRO A 167 21.10 -32.02 -7.71
N ALA A 168 20.23 -31.73 -8.68
CA ALA A 168 19.98 -30.36 -9.17
C ALA A 168 18.90 -29.61 -8.38
N PHE A 169 18.05 -30.31 -7.64
CA PHE A 169 16.90 -29.71 -6.95
C PHE A 169 17.30 -28.70 -5.85
N PRO A 170 18.32 -28.96 -4.99
CA PRO A 170 18.76 -27.99 -4.00
C PRO A 170 19.31 -26.69 -4.63
N VAL A 171 19.99 -26.81 -5.77
CA VAL A 171 20.57 -25.67 -6.50
C VAL A 171 19.47 -24.81 -7.12
N GLN A 172 18.48 -25.43 -7.76
CA GLN A 172 17.33 -24.72 -8.33
C GLN A 172 16.48 -24.04 -7.25
N LEU A 173 16.26 -24.71 -6.11
CA LEU A 173 15.53 -24.15 -4.98
C LEU A 173 16.26 -22.94 -4.37
N TYR A 174 17.59 -23.01 -4.26
CA TYR A 174 18.42 -21.89 -3.81
C TYR A 174 18.38 -20.71 -4.79
N GLN A 175 18.44 -20.96 -6.09
CA GLN A 175 18.33 -19.91 -7.12
C GLN A 175 16.95 -19.24 -7.11
N ALA A 176 15.87 -20.02 -7.04
CA ALA A 176 14.50 -19.49 -6.94
C ALA A 176 14.31 -18.65 -5.67
N TRP A 177 14.90 -19.10 -4.55
CA TRP A 177 14.87 -18.38 -3.29
C TRP A 177 15.61 -17.04 -3.34
N LEU A 178 16.81 -17.01 -3.91
CA LEU A 178 17.57 -15.76 -4.10
C LEU A 178 16.81 -14.77 -4.98
N LEU A 179 16.19 -15.25 -6.06
CA LEU A 179 15.38 -14.42 -6.94
C LEU A 179 14.16 -13.84 -6.20
N PHE A 180 13.48 -14.65 -5.40
CA PHE A 180 12.36 -14.21 -4.58
C PHE A 180 12.78 -13.10 -3.59
N LEU A 181 13.87 -13.30 -2.86
CA LEU A 181 14.38 -12.32 -1.89
C LEU A 181 14.82 -11.02 -2.55
N TYR A 182 15.64 -11.11 -3.61
CA TYR A 182 16.16 -9.93 -4.29
C TYR A 182 15.04 -9.08 -4.88
N THR A 183 14.05 -9.73 -5.51
CA THR A 183 12.87 -9.05 -6.05
C THR A 183 12.04 -8.40 -4.94
N GLY A 184 11.83 -9.09 -3.81
CA GLY A 184 11.09 -8.54 -2.67
C GLY A 184 11.76 -7.33 -2.04
N LEU A 185 13.08 -7.38 -1.85
CA LEU A 185 13.87 -6.25 -1.32
C LEU A 185 13.86 -5.06 -2.28
N ALA A 186 14.15 -5.29 -3.56
CA ALA A 186 14.16 -4.24 -4.57
C ALA A 186 12.79 -3.55 -4.66
N LEU A 187 11.69 -4.31 -4.61
CA LEU A 187 10.36 -3.73 -4.72
C LEU A 187 9.99 -2.88 -3.49
N ARG A 188 10.36 -3.31 -2.29
CA ARG A 188 10.16 -2.54 -1.06
C ARG A 188 11.02 -1.28 -1.00
N GLU A 189 12.27 -1.36 -1.47
CA GLU A 189 13.18 -0.22 -1.56
C GLU A 189 12.69 0.84 -2.55
N ASN A 190 12.16 0.41 -3.71
CA ASN A 190 11.56 1.33 -4.68
C ASN A 190 10.31 2.02 -4.14
N ILE A 191 9.46 1.32 -3.37
CA ILE A 191 8.32 1.92 -2.70
C ILE A 191 8.78 2.99 -1.70
N LEU A 192 9.83 2.73 -0.92
CA LEU A 192 10.38 3.71 0.03
C LEU A 192 10.96 4.95 -0.66
N ARG A 193 11.69 4.77 -1.77
CA ARG A 193 12.22 5.89 -2.58
C ARG A 193 11.11 6.75 -3.17
N ILE A 194 10.07 6.14 -3.75
CA ILE A 194 8.93 6.85 -4.34
C ILE A 194 8.14 7.63 -3.27
N ASN A 195 8.08 7.13 -2.03
CA ASN A 195 7.43 7.83 -0.91
C ASN A 195 8.34 8.87 -0.23
N GLY A 196 9.48 9.22 -0.83
CA GLY A 196 10.37 10.28 -0.36
C GLY A 196 11.24 9.91 0.83
N SER A 197 11.34 8.63 1.20
CA SER A 197 12.30 8.20 2.20
C SER A 197 13.68 8.13 1.56
N ASP A 198 14.51 9.14 1.83
CA ASP A 198 15.94 9.10 1.50
C ASP A 198 16.61 8.02 2.36
N ILE A 199 16.89 6.87 1.75
CA ILE A 199 17.75 5.84 2.33
C ILE A 199 19.17 6.28 1.96
N ARG A 200 19.81 7.08 2.80
CA ARG A 200 21.22 7.42 2.59
C ARG A 200 22.05 6.13 2.53
N PRO A 201 23.02 6.05 1.61
CA PRO A 201 24.00 4.97 1.57
C PRO A 201 24.89 4.96 2.82
#